data_AF-A0AAJ6JDT9-F1
#
_entry.id   AF-A0AAJ6JDT9-F1
#
_cell.length_a   1.000
_cell.length_b   1.000
_cell.length_c   1.000
_cell.angle_alpha   90.00
_cell.angle_beta   90.00
_cell.angle_gamma   90.00
#
_symmetry.space_group_name_H-M   'P 1'
#
loop_
_entity.id
_entity.type
_entity.pdbx_description
1 polymer ?
#
loop_
_entity_poly.entity_id
_entity_poly.type
_entity_poly.pdbx_seq_one_letter_code
_entity_poly.pdbx_strand_id
1 'polypeptide(L)'
;MKKAIDISPSRRQVLRLAVMVAACAVAAKAPNAEPLKGEASSSYVPADGVSTFESVWQTVRDRFYDPHHNGLDWLAVRERYLPDVQRATSQNSLARIINAMLSELRASHTRFYTPDAPEYINLQRSFPAYCDAGGCNVRFRTAAFRTLA
;
A
#
# COMPACT_ATOMS: atom_id res chain seq x y z
N MET A 1 -49.66 -23.26 49.83
CA MET A 1 -50.31 -22.79 48.59
C MET A 1 -49.24 -22.50 47.55
N LYS A 2 -49.12 -23.32 46.49
CA LYS A 2 -48.30 -23.04 45.30
C LYS A 2 -49.05 -23.61 44.09
N LYS A 3 -49.65 -22.74 43.27
CA LYS A 3 -50.29 -23.14 42.01
C LYS A 3 -49.20 -23.32 40.95
N ALA A 4 -49.10 -24.52 40.39
CA ALA A 4 -48.28 -24.78 39.21
C ALA A 4 -49.04 -24.27 37.97
N ILE A 5 -48.39 -23.41 37.19
CA ILE A 5 -48.89 -22.89 35.93
C ILE A 5 -48.47 -23.90 34.85
N ASP A 6 -49.44 -24.56 34.24
CA ASP A 6 -49.26 -25.49 33.12
C ASP A 6 -48.98 -24.69 31.85
N ILE A 7 -47.72 -24.68 31.40
CA ILE A 7 -47.27 -24.06 30.15
C ILE A 7 -47.24 -25.13 29.06
N SER A 8 -48.42 -25.68 28.75
CA SER A 8 -48.61 -26.53 27.59
C SER A 8 -48.92 -25.66 26.37
N PRO A 9 -48.08 -25.64 25.32
CA PRO A 9 -48.28 -24.78 24.16
C PRO A 9 -49.54 -25.20 23.39
N SER A 10 -50.42 -24.23 23.12
CA SER A 10 -51.70 -24.47 22.43
C SER A 10 -51.48 -24.90 20.98
N ARG A 11 -52.30 -25.85 20.51
CA ARG A 11 -52.31 -26.44 19.15
C ARG A 11 -52.34 -25.41 18.01
N ARG A 12 -52.71 -24.15 18.29
CA ARG A 12 -52.70 -23.02 17.34
C ARG A 12 -51.32 -22.34 17.21
N GLN A 13 -50.44 -22.46 18.19
CA GLN A 13 -49.05 -21.98 18.12
C GLN A 13 -48.15 -22.95 17.34
N VAL A 14 -48.42 -24.26 17.41
CA VAL A 14 -47.69 -25.28 16.63
C VAL A 14 -47.99 -25.16 15.13
N LEU A 15 -49.20 -24.75 14.74
CA LEU A 15 -49.61 -24.63 13.33
C LEU A 15 -49.12 -23.36 12.61
N ARG A 16 -48.54 -22.38 13.32
CA ARG A 16 -47.97 -21.17 12.69
C ARG A 16 -46.48 -21.30 12.35
N LEU A 17 -45.81 -22.37 12.80
CA LEU A 17 -44.37 -22.58 12.57
C LEU A 17 -44.03 -23.48 11.36
N ALA A 18 -45.04 -24.04 10.67
CA ALA A 18 -44.83 -25.07 9.65
C ALA A 18 -44.98 -24.61 8.18
N VAL A 19 -45.15 -23.32 7.89
CA VAL A 19 -45.34 -22.80 6.52
C VAL A 19 -44.34 -21.68 6.19
N MET A 20 -43.04 -21.96 6.31
CA MET A 20 -41.96 -21.19 5.65
C MET A 20 -40.71 -22.07 5.45
N VAL A 21 -40.90 -23.30 4.95
CA VAL A 21 -39.82 -24.11 4.39
C VAL A 21 -40.31 -24.64 3.05
N ALA A 22 -40.04 -23.88 1.98
CA ALA A 22 -39.87 -24.35 0.60
C ALA A 22 -40.06 -23.18 -0.37
N ALA A 23 -38.95 -22.60 -0.86
CA ALA A 23 -38.85 -22.16 -2.26
C ALA A 23 -37.43 -21.66 -2.58
N CYS A 24 -36.81 -22.36 -3.53
CA CYS A 24 -35.74 -21.90 -4.42
C CYS A 24 -34.38 -21.55 -3.80
N ALA A 25 -33.58 -22.59 -3.60
CA ALA A 25 -32.14 -22.49 -3.76
C ALA A 25 -31.84 -22.04 -5.21
N VAL A 26 -31.66 -20.72 -5.42
CA VAL A 26 -30.92 -20.23 -6.58
C VAL A 26 -29.47 -20.60 -6.32
N ALA A 27 -29.00 -21.67 -6.95
CA ALA A 27 -27.58 -21.91 -7.10
C ALA A 27 -27.03 -20.75 -7.94
N ALA A 28 -26.54 -19.71 -7.25
CA ALA A 28 -25.74 -18.67 -7.86
C ALA A 28 -24.49 -19.36 -8.42
N LYS A 29 -24.50 -19.61 -9.73
CA LYS A 29 -23.31 -20.01 -10.47
C LYS A 29 -22.36 -18.82 -10.32
N ALA A 30 -21.38 -18.94 -9.43
CA ALA A 30 -20.30 -17.97 -9.33
C ALA A 30 -19.74 -17.80 -10.74
N PRO A 31 -19.66 -16.58 -11.30
CA PRO A 31 -18.86 -16.41 -12.48
C PRO A 31 -17.46 -16.85 -12.10
N ASN A 32 -16.89 -17.77 -12.87
CA ASN A 32 -15.50 -18.15 -12.74
C ASN A 32 -14.71 -16.85 -12.62
N ALA A 33 -14.06 -16.64 -11.47
CA ALA A 33 -13.02 -15.65 -11.36
C ALA A 33 -11.92 -16.16 -12.27
N GLU A 34 -11.98 -15.77 -13.55
CA GLU A 34 -10.85 -15.88 -14.44
C GLU A 34 -9.71 -15.20 -13.69
N PRO A 35 -8.58 -15.88 -13.47
CA PRO A 35 -7.44 -15.20 -12.91
C PRO A 35 -7.16 -14.08 -13.88
N LEU A 36 -7.26 -12.83 -13.42
CA LEU A 36 -6.74 -11.69 -14.15
C LEU A 36 -5.25 -11.97 -14.28
N LYS A 37 -4.89 -12.67 -15.36
CA LYS A 37 -3.57 -12.67 -15.96
C LYS A 37 -3.43 -11.26 -16.53
N GLY A 38 -3.33 -10.29 -15.62
CA GLY A 38 -2.70 -9.03 -15.91
C GLY A 38 -1.28 -9.42 -16.24
N GLU A 39 -1.00 -9.56 -17.53
CA GLU A 39 0.34 -9.37 -18.03
C GLU A 39 0.74 -7.95 -17.64
N ALA A 40 1.27 -7.82 -16.43
CA ALA A 40 2.14 -6.73 -16.06
C ALA A 40 3.44 -6.93 -16.86
N SER A 41 3.36 -6.83 -18.19
CA SER A 41 4.49 -6.43 -18.99
C SER A 41 4.60 -4.91 -18.84
N SER A 42 4.89 -4.48 -17.61
CA SER A 42 5.54 -3.21 -17.42
C SER A 42 6.95 -3.46 -17.94
N SER A 43 7.26 -2.93 -19.12
CA SER A 43 8.62 -2.85 -19.63
C SER A 43 9.43 -1.83 -18.79
N TYR A 44 9.43 -2.03 -17.47
CA TYR A 44 10.40 -1.43 -16.58
C TYR A 44 11.73 -2.14 -16.86
N VAL A 45 12.59 -1.46 -17.63
CA VAL A 45 14.00 -1.80 -17.68
C VAL A 45 14.53 -1.53 -16.27
N PRO A 46 15.03 -2.53 -15.51
CA PRO A 46 15.60 -2.26 -14.22
C PRO A 46 16.79 -1.33 -14.47
N ALA A 47 16.65 -0.07 -14.04
CA ALA A 47 17.83 0.72 -13.74
C ALA A 47 18.65 -0.11 -12.74
N ASP A 48 19.97 -0.12 -12.90
CA ASP A 48 20.85 -0.71 -11.91
C ASP A 48 20.45 -0.17 -10.52
N GLY A 49 20.34 -1.08 -9.54
CA GLY A 49 19.82 -0.72 -8.22
C GLY A 49 20.62 0.40 -7.56
N VAL A 50 21.91 0.49 -7.89
CA VAL A 50 22.79 1.59 -7.49
C VAL A 50 22.35 2.92 -8.10
N SER A 51 22.18 3.04 -9.42
CA SER A 51 21.67 4.27 -10.05
C SER A 51 20.29 4.70 -9.52
N THR A 52 19.40 3.73 -9.28
CA THR A 52 18.09 4.02 -8.68
C THR A 52 18.26 4.63 -7.29
N PHE A 53 19.07 4.00 -6.44
CA PHE A 53 19.39 4.50 -5.11
C PHE A 53 20.04 5.90 -5.16
N GLU A 54 21.04 6.10 -6.02
CA GLU A 54 21.72 7.38 -6.19
C GLU A 54 20.75 8.47 -6.61
N SER A 55 19.85 8.17 -7.56
CA SER A 55 18.84 9.11 -8.03
C SER A 55 17.90 9.53 -6.90
N VAL A 56 17.44 8.57 -6.07
CA VAL A 56 16.61 8.88 -4.90
C VAL A 56 17.39 9.69 -3.86
N TRP A 57 18.62 9.29 -3.55
CA TRP A 57 19.47 9.96 -2.59
C TRP A 57 19.78 11.41 -3.01
N GLN A 58 20.12 11.64 -4.28
CA GLN A 58 20.34 12.96 -4.85
C GLN A 58 19.06 13.80 -4.84
N THR A 59 17.91 13.19 -5.14
CA THR A 59 16.62 13.88 -5.09
C THR A 59 16.33 14.39 -3.67
N VAL A 60 16.60 13.58 -2.64
CA VAL A 60 16.49 14.03 -1.24
C VAL A 60 17.50 15.12 -0.93
N ARG A 61 18.76 14.96 -1.35
CA ARG A 61 19.82 15.96 -1.14
C ARG A 61 19.40 17.33 -1.68
N ASP A 62 18.85 17.35 -2.89
CA ASP A 62 18.63 18.58 -3.65
C ASP A 62 17.23 19.19 -3.44
N ARG A 63 16.25 18.38 -3.01
CA ARG A 63 14.83 18.77 -3.02
C ARG A 63 14.08 18.54 -1.70
N PHE A 64 14.70 17.94 -0.69
CA PHE A 64 14.05 17.80 0.62
C PHE A 64 13.72 19.17 1.21
N TYR A 65 12.58 19.30 1.88
CA TYR A 65 12.06 20.61 2.30
C TYR A 65 12.95 21.28 3.36
N ASP A 66 13.62 20.47 4.19
CA ASP A 66 14.62 20.93 5.15
C ASP A 66 16.02 20.74 4.54
N PRO A 67 16.77 21.81 4.25
CA PRO A 67 18.12 21.70 3.68
C PRO A 67 19.12 21.01 4.60
N HIS A 68 18.81 20.83 5.89
CA HIS A 68 19.64 20.12 6.85
C HIS A 68 19.21 18.66 7.07
N HIS A 69 18.27 18.14 6.28
CA HIS A 69 17.82 16.74 6.35
C HIS A 69 17.40 16.30 7.75
N ASN A 70 16.74 17.19 8.50
CA ASN A 70 16.38 17.01 9.91
C ASN A 70 17.59 16.72 10.83
N GLY A 71 18.74 17.33 10.52
CA GLY A 71 19.99 17.22 11.28
C GLY A 71 20.85 16.01 10.92
N LEU A 72 20.53 15.28 9.84
CA LEU A 72 21.30 14.14 9.38
C LEU A 72 22.50 14.59 8.55
N ASP A 73 23.64 13.92 8.74
CA ASP A 73 24.71 13.92 7.75
C ASP A 73 24.27 13.05 6.57
N TRP A 74 23.71 13.69 5.55
CA TRP A 74 23.15 13.01 4.40
C TRP A 74 24.19 12.27 3.56
N LEU A 75 25.47 12.71 3.58
CA LEU A 75 26.56 12.00 2.94
C LEU A 75 26.87 10.71 3.70
N ALA A 76 26.98 10.78 5.02
CA ALA A 76 27.19 9.60 5.85
C ALA A 76 26.03 8.59 5.73
N VAL A 77 24.78 9.06 5.56
CA VAL A 77 23.63 8.18 5.27
C VAL A 77 23.86 7.40 3.98
N ARG A 78 24.31 8.06 2.89
CA ARG A 78 24.61 7.39 1.62
C ARG A 78 25.59 6.24 1.80
N GLU A 79 26.68 6.51 2.51
CA GLU A 79 27.78 5.56 2.71
C GLU A 79 27.34 4.34 3.52
N ARG A 80 26.42 4.50 4.47
CA ARG A 80 25.87 3.39 5.25
C ARG A 80 25.01 2.44 4.40
N TYR A 81 24.20 2.98 3.48
CA TYR A 81 23.23 2.18 2.73
C TYR A 81 23.75 1.64 1.39
N LEU A 82 24.74 2.29 0.77
CA LEU A 82 25.26 1.87 -0.53
C LEU A 82 25.73 0.40 -0.57
N PRO A 83 26.42 -0.15 0.46
CA PRO A 83 26.81 -1.56 0.46
C PRO A 83 25.61 -2.53 0.47
N ASP A 84 24.51 -2.18 1.14
CA ASP A 84 23.29 -3.00 1.13
C ASP A 84 22.63 -2.99 -0.25
N VAL A 85 22.61 -1.82 -0.89
CA VAL A 85 22.08 -1.67 -2.26
C VAL A 85 22.87 -2.53 -3.25
N GLN A 86 24.19 -2.56 -3.14
CA GLN A 86 25.05 -3.40 -4.00
C GLN A 86 24.78 -4.91 -3.81
N ARG A 87 24.27 -5.31 -2.64
CA ARG A 87 23.89 -6.71 -2.34
C ARG A 87 22.44 -7.04 -2.68
N ALA A 88 21.63 -6.06 -3.07
CA ALA A 88 20.22 -6.27 -3.38
C ALA A 88 20.04 -7.11 -4.66
N THR A 89 19.31 -8.22 -4.58
CA THR A 89 19.10 -9.15 -5.70
C THR A 89 17.71 -9.05 -6.32
N SER A 90 16.83 -8.20 -5.78
CA SER A 90 15.46 -8.00 -6.25
C SER A 90 14.99 -6.55 -6.07
N GLN A 91 14.01 -6.13 -6.86
CA GLN A 91 13.37 -4.81 -6.73
C GLN A 91 12.76 -4.60 -5.35
N ASN A 92 12.12 -5.64 -4.79
CA ASN A 92 11.55 -5.57 -3.44
C ASN A 92 12.63 -5.38 -2.37
N SER A 93 13.76 -6.11 -2.46
CA SER A 93 14.88 -5.90 -1.53
C SER A 93 15.48 -4.50 -1.65
N LEU A 94 15.63 -4.00 -2.88
CA LEU A 94 16.11 -2.64 -3.13
C LEU A 94 15.16 -1.59 -2.53
N ALA A 95 13.86 -1.72 -2.79
CA ALA A 95 12.84 -0.81 -2.26
C ALA A 95 12.81 -0.79 -0.73
N ARG A 96 13.02 -1.94 -0.07
CA ARG A 96 13.14 -2.01 1.39
C ARG A 96 14.34 -1.24 1.91
N ILE A 97 15.50 -1.36 1.27
CA ILE A 97 16.73 -0.65 1.65
C ILE A 97 16.55 0.87 1.45
N ILE A 98 16.04 1.29 0.29
CA ILE A 98 15.75 2.70 0.00
C ILE A 98 14.76 3.27 1.03
N ASN A 99 13.69 2.54 1.35
CA ASN A 99 12.70 3.01 2.31
C ASN A 99 13.22 3.04 3.76
N ALA A 100 14.18 2.19 4.12
CA ALA A 100 14.87 2.29 5.40
C ALA A 100 15.70 3.59 5.47
N MET A 101 16.45 3.90 4.42
CA MET A 101 17.19 5.17 4.30
C MET A 101 16.24 6.39 4.40
N LEU A 102 15.13 6.38 3.65
CA LEU A 102 14.15 7.49 3.67
C LEU A 102 13.47 7.65 5.03
N SER A 103 13.34 6.56 5.80
CA SER A 103 12.72 6.60 7.12
C SER A 103 13.60 7.30 8.17
N GLU A 104 14.92 7.38 7.96
CA GLU A 104 15.81 8.17 8.82
C GLU A 104 15.44 9.66 8.81
N LEU A 105 14.91 10.17 7.69
CA LEU A 105 14.44 11.56 7.59
C LEU A 105 13.27 11.86 8.52
N ARG A 106 12.58 10.85 9.07
CA ARG A 106 11.40 11.01 9.95
C ARG A 106 10.31 11.90 9.33
N ALA A 107 10.19 11.88 8.01
CA ALA A 107 9.24 12.68 7.26
C ALA A 107 8.05 11.86 6.77
N SER A 108 6.85 12.40 6.90
CA SER A 108 5.66 11.79 6.30
C SER A 108 5.73 11.85 4.77
N HIS A 109 4.98 10.96 4.09
CA HIS A 109 4.85 10.95 2.63
C HIS A 109 6.18 10.86 1.85
N THR A 110 7.24 10.37 2.50
CA THR A 110 8.57 10.20 1.92
C THR A 110 8.86 8.71 1.79
N ARG A 111 8.42 8.12 0.67
CA ARG A 111 8.55 6.69 0.42
C ARG A 111 8.77 6.43 -1.07
N PHE A 112 9.57 5.43 -1.38
CA PHE A 112 9.81 4.89 -2.71
C PHE A 112 8.85 3.72 -2.97
N TYR A 113 8.09 3.79 -4.07
CA TYR A 113 7.13 2.77 -4.45
C TYR A 113 7.48 2.15 -5.79
N THR A 114 7.44 0.83 -5.83
CA THR A 114 7.64 0.03 -7.03
C THR A 114 6.29 -0.46 -7.58
N PRO A 115 6.15 -0.71 -8.89
CA PRO A 115 4.87 -1.13 -9.49
C PRO A 115 4.27 -2.42 -8.92
N ASP A 116 5.10 -3.30 -8.34
CA ASP A 116 4.70 -4.55 -7.69
C ASP A 116 4.14 -4.36 -6.26
N ALA A 117 4.28 -3.16 -5.67
CA ALA A 117 3.75 -2.87 -4.34
C ALA A 117 2.24 -2.59 -4.38
N PRO A 118 1.41 -3.21 -3.51
CA PRO A 118 -0.03 -2.93 -3.45
C PRO A 118 -0.36 -1.46 -3.25
N GLU A 119 0.48 -0.73 -2.50
CA GLU A 119 0.33 0.69 -2.25
C GLU A 119 0.52 1.55 -3.50
N TYR A 120 1.31 1.08 -4.47
CA TYR A 120 1.53 1.75 -5.75
C TYR A 120 0.20 1.88 -6.52
N ILE A 121 -0.60 0.80 -6.57
CA ILE A 121 -1.88 0.78 -7.27
C ILE A 121 -2.86 1.77 -6.65
N ASN A 122 -2.89 1.86 -5.31
CA ASN A 122 -3.75 2.80 -4.60
C ASN A 122 -3.35 4.25 -4.90
N LEU A 123 -2.04 4.55 -4.87
CA LEU A 123 -1.53 5.88 -5.17
C LEU A 123 -1.77 6.27 -6.63
N GLN A 124 -1.55 5.37 -7.58
CA GLN A 124 -1.76 5.64 -9.00
C GLN A 124 -3.22 6.00 -9.31
N ARG A 125 -4.18 5.34 -8.65
CA ARG A 125 -5.62 5.64 -8.80
C ARG A 125 -5.99 7.03 -8.28
N SER A 126 -5.41 7.43 -7.14
CA SER A 126 -5.70 8.74 -6.54
C SER A 126 -4.89 9.88 -7.17
N PHE A 127 -3.70 9.58 -7.69
CA PHE A 127 -2.70 10.54 -8.13
C PHE A 127 -2.04 10.12 -9.45
N PRO A 128 -2.78 10.03 -10.58
CA PRO A 128 -2.29 9.46 -11.83
C PRO A 128 -1.11 10.24 -12.47
N ALA A 129 -0.90 11.51 -12.11
CA ALA A 129 0.22 12.32 -12.58
C ALA A 129 1.55 12.10 -11.82
N TYR A 130 1.57 11.23 -10.80
CA TYR A 130 2.71 11.09 -9.88
C TYR A 130 3.61 9.88 -10.15
N CYS A 131 3.19 8.98 -11.02
CA CYS A 131 3.91 7.75 -11.30
C CYS A 131 4.10 7.63 -12.82
N ASP A 132 5.34 7.45 -13.25
CA ASP A 132 5.69 7.16 -14.63
C ASP A 132 6.17 5.71 -14.76
N ALA A 133 6.61 5.33 -15.97
CA ALA A 133 7.11 3.98 -16.25
C ALA A 133 8.30 3.57 -15.37
N GLY A 134 8.94 4.49 -14.65
CA GLY A 134 10.06 4.25 -13.73
C GLY A 134 9.66 4.02 -12.26
N GLY A 135 8.37 4.04 -11.94
CA GLY A 135 7.85 3.93 -10.57
C GLY A 135 7.43 5.28 -9.98
N CYS A 136 6.84 5.28 -8.77
CA CYS A 136 6.52 6.54 -8.09
C CYS A 136 7.77 6.97 -7.32
N ASN A 137 8.61 7.78 -7.97
CA ASN A 137 9.80 8.36 -7.35
C ASN A 137 9.44 9.26 -6.15
N VAL A 138 10.36 9.40 -5.21
CA VAL A 138 10.22 10.29 -4.05
C VAL A 138 10.06 11.72 -4.56
N ARG A 139 8.82 12.22 -4.64
CA ARG A 139 8.54 13.59 -5.06
C ARG A 139 8.34 14.47 -3.84
N PHE A 140 9.31 15.32 -3.59
CA PHE A 140 9.14 16.46 -2.69
C PHE A 140 8.28 17.50 -3.40
N ARG A 141 6.99 17.55 -3.06
CA ARG A 141 6.25 18.79 -3.29
C ARG A 141 6.86 19.81 -2.34
N THR A 142 7.41 20.89 -2.89
CA THR A 142 7.46 22.16 -2.16
C THR A 142 6.01 22.49 -1.82
N ALA A 143 5.58 22.16 -0.60
CA ALA A 143 4.47 22.86 0.00
C ALA A 143 4.97 24.30 0.11
N ALA A 144 4.54 25.15 -0.81
CA ALA A 144 4.51 26.58 -0.55
C ALA A 144 3.57 26.77 0.65
N PHE A 145 4.10 26.59 1.86
CA PHE A 145 3.50 27.15 3.05
C PHE A 145 3.65 28.65 2.88
N ARG A 146 2.66 29.25 2.21
CA ARG A 146 2.42 30.67 2.26
C ARG A 146 2.15 30.95 3.73
N THR A 147 3.12 31.55 4.40
CA THR A 147 2.99 32.06 5.76
C THR A 147 1.71 32.89 5.80
N LEU A 148 0.72 32.46 6.58
CA LEU A 148 -0.30 33.38 7.07
C LEU A 148 0.38 34.15 8.20
N ALA A 149 0.83 35.36 7.87
CA ALA A 149 1.06 36.44 8.81
C ALA A 149 0.10 37.57 8.42
#